data_AF-A0A1G5AKH9-F1
#
_entry.id   AF-A0A1G5AKH9-F1
#
_cell.length_a   1.000
_cell.length_b   1.000
_cell.length_c   1.000
_cell.angle_alpha   90.00
_cell.angle_beta   90.00
_cell.angle_gamma   90.00
#
_symmetry.space_group_name_H-M   'P 1'
#
loop_
_entity.id
_entity.type
_entity.pdbx_description
1 polymer ?
#
loop_
_entity_poly.entity_id
_entity_poly.type
_entity_poly.pdbx_seq_one_letter_code
_entity_poly.pdbx_strand_id
1 'polypeptide(L)'
;MGLRFRKSIKLCKGVKLNLGSKSASISVGGKGFHQTFSTTGRTTSSVGIPGTGVSYQKSVNMKKGFLGLFGNNKDAPAPAVAAIDTNAEERVREYEDAINTLRTIHTESDKTVDWNNITDPGLKGIADRILKGDTDAYLEVIALREPFEDLVDYGSEFEIGTDDPSKLEIEFDIKAEETIPVKSLSLTSAGKLAEKEMTKNAYYELMQDYVCSVMLKIARDSFALLPVNEVTVHATDVILNPATGNDERVTLVSAVFDRASFEQINFERIDPSETVRSFRCNMDFKKTKGFSPVAPIGE
;
A
#
# COMPACT_ATOMS: atom_id res chain seq x y z
N MET A 1 -28.59 -31.14 16.11
CA MET A 1 -27.41 -31.52 15.29
C MET A 1 -27.45 -30.69 14.01
N GLY A 2 -26.54 -29.72 13.85
CA GLY A 2 -26.53 -28.86 12.67
C GLY A 2 -25.79 -29.51 11.49
N LEU A 3 -26.45 -29.59 10.33
CA LEU A 3 -25.85 -30.06 9.08
C LEU A 3 -24.64 -29.18 8.71
N ARG A 4 -23.45 -29.79 8.58
CA ARG A 4 -22.22 -29.11 8.18
C ARG A 4 -22.01 -29.28 6.68
N PHE A 5 -22.23 -28.22 5.90
CA PHE A 5 -21.94 -28.21 4.47
C PHE A 5 -20.45 -27.88 4.23
N ARG A 6 -19.76 -28.76 3.49
CA ARG A 6 -18.42 -28.53 2.95
C ARG A 6 -18.33 -29.16 1.56
N LYS A 7 -18.02 -28.36 0.54
CA LYS A 7 -17.83 -28.82 -0.84
C LYS A 7 -16.49 -28.29 -1.36
N SER A 8 -15.69 -29.15 -1.97
CA SER A 8 -14.43 -28.77 -2.62
C SER A 8 -14.56 -29.06 -4.12
N ILE A 9 -14.39 -28.04 -4.94
CA ILE A 9 -14.55 -28.09 -6.40
C ILE A 9 -13.18 -27.79 -7.03
N LYS A 10 -12.72 -28.69 -7.89
CA LYS A 10 -11.47 -28.50 -8.62
C LYS A 10 -11.78 -27.68 -9.87
N LEU A 11 -11.18 -26.49 -9.98
CA LEU A 11 -11.45 -25.58 -11.11
C LEU A 11 -10.50 -25.90 -12.28
N CYS A 12 -9.22 -26.13 -12.00
CA CYS A 12 -8.23 -26.56 -12.98
C CYS A 12 -7.03 -27.25 -12.28
N LYS A 13 -5.97 -27.61 -13.03
CA LYS A 13 -4.78 -28.25 -12.46
C LYS A 13 -4.03 -27.26 -11.56
N GLY A 14 -4.14 -27.45 -10.25
CA GLY A 14 -3.47 -26.61 -9.25
C GLY A 14 -4.38 -25.60 -8.55
N VAL A 15 -5.65 -25.47 -8.94
CA VAL A 15 -6.60 -24.54 -8.29
C VAL A 15 -7.83 -25.29 -7.79
N LYS A 16 -8.15 -25.10 -6.51
CA LYS A 16 -9.33 -25.70 -5.85
C LYS A 16 -10.11 -24.64 -5.10
N LEU A 17 -11.42 -24.64 -5.26
CA LEU A 17 -12.34 -23.82 -4.48
C LEU A 17 -12.97 -24.68 -3.37
N ASN A 18 -12.81 -24.27 -2.12
CA ASN A 18 -13.42 -24.92 -0.96
C ASN A 18 -14.51 -24.02 -0.40
N LEU A 19 -15.75 -24.50 -0.41
CA LEU A 19 -16.93 -23.82 0.11
C LEU A 19 -17.38 -24.52 1.39
N GLY A 20 -17.42 -23.78 2.50
CA GLY A 20 -17.99 -24.19 3.77
C GLY A 20 -19.19 -23.33 4.13
N SER A 21 -19.99 -23.76 5.11
CA SER A 21 -21.22 -23.05 5.53
C SER A 21 -21.03 -21.59 6.01
N LYS A 22 -19.80 -21.17 6.33
CA LYS A 22 -19.49 -19.80 6.82
C LYS A 22 -18.34 -19.13 6.07
N SER A 23 -17.67 -19.82 5.15
CA SER A 23 -16.50 -19.28 4.46
C SER A 23 -16.21 -20.01 3.16
N ALA A 24 -15.63 -19.28 2.21
CA ALA A 24 -15.07 -19.82 0.99
C ALA A 24 -13.55 -19.65 1.04
N SER A 25 -12.80 -20.55 0.41
CA SER A 25 -11.36 -20.39 0.28
C SER A 25 -10.87 -20.96 -1.03
N ILE A 26 -9.98 -20.24 -1.70
CA ILE A 26 -9.32 -20.69 -2.92
C ILE A 26 -7.91 -21.17 -2.58
N SER A 27 -7.59 -22.39 -2.99
CA SER A 27 -6.26 -22.99 -2.84
C SER A 27 -5.59 -23.02 -4.20
N VAL A 28 -4.43 -22.38 -4.32
CA VAL A 28 -3.60 -22.29 -5.52
C VAL A 28 -2.25 -22.97 -5.24
N GLY A 29 -1.93 -24.02 -5.98
CA GLY A 29 -0.64 -24.73 -5.89
C GLY A 29 -0.63 -26.20 -6.30
N GLY A 30 0.58 -26.72 -6.51
CA GLY A 30 0.87 -28.09 -6.99
C GLY A 30 1.52 -28.98 -5.92
N LYS A 31 2.05 -30.15 -6.34
CA LYS A 31 2.73 -31.07 -5.42
C LYS A 31 3.99 -30.37 -4.84
N GLY A 32 3.95 -30.07 -3.55
CA GLY A 32 5.06 -29.52 -2.78
C GLY A 32 4.94 -28.04 -2.42
N PHE A 33 4.04 -27.29 -3.05
CA PHE A 33 3.76 -25.90 -2.67
C PHE A 33 2.30 -25.56 -2.96
N HIS A 34 1.58 -25.09 -1.94
CA HIS A 34 0.25 -24.51 -2.14
C HIS A 34 -0.05 -23.41 -1.13
N GLN A 35 -0.73 -22.39 -1.63
CA GLN A 35 -1.24 -21.27 -0.85
C GLN A 35 -2.77 -21.33 -0.85
N THR A 36 -3.37 -21.12 0.32
CA THR A 36 -4.82 -21.10 0.46
C THR A 36 -5.25 -19.78 1.04
N PHE A 37 -6.07 -19.06 0.28
CA PHE A 37 -6.65 -17.78 0.64
C PHE A 37 -8.11 -18.00 1.03
N SER A 38 -8.52 -17.57 2.22
CA SER A 38 -9.89 -17.72 2.70
C SER A 38 -10.60 -16.38 2.86
N THR A 39 -11.91 -16.36 2.62
CA THR A 39 -12.78 -15.18 2.85
C THR A 39 -12.84 -14.76 4.32
N THR A 40 -12.28 -15.57 5.23
CA THR A 40 -12.11 -15.23 6.66
C THR A 40 -10.84 -14.44 6.98
N GLY A 41 -10.01 -14.09 5.98
CA GLY A 41 -8.75 -13.35 6.18
C GLY A 41 -7.58 -14.23 6.64
N ARG A 42 -7.73 -15.56 6.59
CA ARG A 42 -6.65 -16.52 6.86
C ARG A 42 -6.00 -16.95 5.55
N THR A 43 -4.70 -16.73 5.44
CA THR A 43 -3.86 -17.18 4.34
C THR A 43 -2.91 -18.26 4.85
N THR A 44 -2.92 -19.43 4.23
CA THR A 44 -2.06 -20.55 4.64
C THR A 44 -1.13 -20.93 3.50
N SER A 45 0.16 -20.74 3.72
CA SER A 45 1.23 -21.12 2.80
C SER A 45 1.87 -22.41 3.31
N SER A 46 1.82 -23.47 2.51
CA SER A 46 2.37 -24.77 2.84
C SER A 46 3.39 -25.19 1.80
N VAL A 47 4.60 -25.46 2.26
CA VAL A 47 5.74 -25.91 1.45
C VAL A 47 6.18 -27.27 1.99
N GLY A 48 6.23 -28.29 1.14
CA GLY A 48 6.61 -29.63 1.56
C GLY A 48 7.46 -30.32 0.51
N ILE A 49 8.49 -31.03 0.95
CA ILE A 49 9.36 -31.77 0.04
C ILE A 49 8.64 -33.11 -0.29
N PRO A 50 8.34 -33.40 -1.57
CA PRO A 50 7.58 -34.60 -1.93
C PRO A 50 8.33 -35.89 -1.56
N GLY A 51 7.66 -36.82 -0.88
CA GLY A 51 8.21 -38.15 -0.57
C GLY A 51 9.09 -38.24 0.68
N THR A 52 9.37 -37.13 1.38
CA THR A 52 10.23 -37.10 2.58
C THR A 52 9.45 -36.95 3.90
N GLY A 53 8.14 -36.68 3.84
CA GLY A 53 7.29 -36.45 5.02
C GLY A 53 7.52 -35.09 5.72
N VAL A 54 8.47 -34.28 5.24
CA VAL A 54 8.80 -32.97 5.81
C VAL A 54 7.97 -31.88 5.13
N SER A 55 7.13 -31.21 5.91
CA SER A 55 6.33 -30.08 5.43
C SER A 55 6.34 -28.93 6.44
N TYR A 56 6.47 -27.72 5.93
CA TYR A 56 6.37 -26.47 6.67
C TYR A 56 5.07 -25.77 6.27
N GLN A 57 4.18 -25.57 7.23
CA GLN A 57 2.91 -24.89 7.02
C GLN A 57 2.86 -23.64 7.88
N LYS A 58 2.84 -22.46 7.25
CA LYS A 58 2.66 -21.18 7.91
C LYS A 58 1.26 -20.67 7.59
N SER A 59 0.41 -20.61 8.61
CA SER A 59 -0.92 -20.00 8.47
C SER A 59 -0.93 -18.65 9.17
N VAL A 60 -1.10 -17.60 8.39
CA VAL A 60 -1.22 -16.23 8.86
C VAL A 60 -2.69 -15.86 8.85
N ASN A 61 -3.18 -15.32 9.95
CA ASN A 61 -4.53 -14.79 10.04
C ASN A 61 -4.38 -13.26 10.09
N MET A 62 -4.64 -12.59 8.97
CA MET A 62 -4.46 -11.14 8.86
C MET A 62 -5.38 -10.39 9.85
N LYS A 63 -6.55 -10.98 10.16
CA LYS A 63 -7.43 -10.55 11.25
C LYS A 63 -6.93 -10.89 12.67
N LYS A 64 -5.75 -11.47 12.88
CA LYS A 64 -5.24 -11.79 14.23
C LYS A 64 -3.87 -11.16 14.52
N GLY A 65 -3.08 -10.85 13.50
CA GLY A 65 -1.94 -9.93 13.65
C GLY A 65 -2.43 -8.52 13.98
N PHE A 66 -3.42 -8.03 13.24
CA PHE A 66 -4.01 -6.71 13.46
C PHE A 66 -5.01 -6.70 14.63
N LEU A 67 -5.97 -7.64 14.69
CA LEU A 67 -7.00 -7.66 15.76
C LEU A 67 -6.49 -8.24 17.10
N GLY A 68 -5.33 -8.90 17.12
CA GLY A 68 -4.67 -9.34 18.36
C GLY A 68 -4.12 -8.18 19.19
N LEU A 69 -3.83 -7.04 18.55
CA LEU A 69 -3.52 -5.77 19.22
C LEU A 69 -4.76 -5.10 19.84
N PHE A 70 -5.97 -5.45 19.43
CA PHE A 70 -7.23 -4.79 19.85
C PHE A 70 -8.21 -5.71 20.62
N GLY A 71 -7.77 -6.91 21.02
CA GLY A 71 -8.61 -7.90 21.69
C GLY A 71 -8.65 -7.74 23.22
N ASN A 72 -9.77 -7.22 23.74
CA ASN A 72 -10.11 -7.17 25.17
C ASN A 72 -9.91 -8.52 25.89
N ASN A 73 -9.12 -8.53 26.95
CA ASN A 73 -9.26 -9.50 28.03
C ASN A 73 -9.23 -8.75 29.37
N LYS A 74 -10.41 -8.57 29.96
CA LYS A 74 -10.58 -8.11 31.34
C LYS A 74 -10.67 -9.37 32.19
N ASP A 75 -9.75 -9.55 33.14
CA ASP A 75 -10.05 -10.02 34.51
C ASP A 75 -8.77 -10.17 35.39
N ALA A 76 -8.72 -9.29 36.41
CA ALA A 76 -8.17 -9.47 37.77
C ALA A 76 -6.62 -9.56 38.00
N PRO A 77 -6.13 -9.48 39.27
CA PRO A 77 -5.70 -8.24 39.96
C PRO A 77 -4.21 -8.23 40.39
N ALA A 78 -3.72 -7.07 40.88
CA ALA A 78 -2.33 -6.77 41.26
C ALA A 78 -1.92 -7.35 42.65
N PRO A 79 -0.61 -7.51 43.00
CA PRO A 79 0.31 -6.38 43.30
C PRO A 79 1.82 -6.51 42.89
N ALA A 80 2.52 -5.34 42.92
CA ALA A 80 3.97 -5.00 42.99
C ALA A 80 5.04 -6.03 42.52
N VAL A 81 5.99 -5.76 41.60
CA VAL A 81 7.02 -4.70 41.48
C VAL A 81 7.34 -4.49 39.98
N ALA A 82 7.81 -3.32 39.57
CA ALA A 82 8.09 -2.92 38.18
C ALA A 82 9.04 -3.89 37.42
N ALA A 83 8.46 -4.87 36.72
CA ALA A 83 9.10 -5.51 35.60
C ALA A 83 8.72 -4.72 34.33
N ILE A 84 9.72 -4.33 33.56
CA ILE A 84 9.54 -3.82 32.20
C ILE A 84 8.75 -4.89 31.43
N ASP A 85 7.57 -4.53 30.96
CA ASP A 85 6.80 -5.40 30.07
C ASP A 85 7.44 -5.27 28.69
N THR A 86 8.42 -6.12 28.39
CA THR A 86 9.16 -6.09 27.11
C THR A 86 8.24 -6.16 25.89
N ASN A 87 7.03 -6.72 26.04
CA ASN A 87 5.99 -6.74 25.02
C ASN A 87 5.39 -5.33 24.78
N ALA A 88 5.25 -4.52 25.82
CA ALA A 88 4.75 -3.15 25.68
C ALA A 88 5.74 -2.25 24.91
N GLU A 89 7.03 -2.38 25.20
CA GLU A 89 8.08 -1.63 24.49
C GLU A 89 8.16 -2.03 23.01
N GLU A 90 8.15 -3.33 22.72
CA GLU A 90 8.16 -3.86 21.35
C GLU A 90 6.95 -3.37 20.54
N ARG A 91 5.74 -3.38 21.13
CA ARG A 91 4.52 -2.88 20.47
C ARG A 91 4.55 -1.37 20.20
N VAL A 92 5.11 -0.58 21.11
CA VAL A 92 5.25 0.87 20.89
C VAL A 92 6.25 1.12 19.77
N ARG A 93 7.36 0.37 19.75
CA ARG A 93 8.37 0.45 18.69
C ARG A 93 7.80 0.07 17.32
N GLU A 94 7.10 -1.06 17.21
CA GLU A 94 6.45 -1.47 15.95
C GLU A 94 5.45 -0.41 15.45
N TYR A 95 4.71 0.20 16.36
CA TYR A 95 3.82 1.31 16.03
C TYR A 95 4.60 2.52 15.52
N GLU A 96 5.66 2.96 16.23
CA GLU A 96 6.49 4.09 15.81
C GLU A 96 7.15 3.85 14.46
N ASP A 97 7.67 2.64 14.22
CA ASP A 97 8.25 2.22 12.95
C ASP A 97 7.21 2.29 11.83
N ALA A 98 5.98 1.78 12.05
CA ALA A 98 4.91 1.86 11.07
C ALA A 98 4.49 3.31 10.75
N ILE A 99 4.37 4.17 11.77
CA ILE A 99 4.10 5.60 11.57
C ILE A 99 5.23 6.25 10.76
N ASN A 100 6.48 5.91 11.04
CA ASN A 100 7.62 6.46 10.33
C ASN A 100 7.62 6.00 8.86
N THR A 101 7.37 4.71 8.59
CA THR A 101 7.26 4.18 7.22
C THR A 101 6.25 4.97 6.40
N LEU A 102 5.05 5.24 6.94
CA LEU A 102 4.03 6.04 6.25
C LEU A 102 4.52 7.44 5.87
N ARG A 103 5.33 8.07 6.72
CA ARG A 103 5.90 9.40 6.47
C ARG A 103 7.05 9.38 5.47
N THR A 104 7.75 8.26 5.36
CA THR A 104 9.00 8.17 4.60
C THR A 104 8.95 7.26 3.36
N ILE A 105 7.77 6.80 2.92
CA ILE A 105 7.59 6.00 1.69
C ILE A 105 8.40 6.56 0.50
N HIS A 106 8.38 7.88 0.30
CA HIS A 106 9.13 8.57 -0.77
C HIS A 106 10.66 8.39 -0.75
N THR A 107 11.25 7.94 0.37
CA THR A 107 12.70 7.82 0.52
C THR A 107 13.27 6.61 -0.21
N GLU A 108 12.49 5.54 -0.35
CA GLU A 108 12.88 4.35 -1.09
C GLU A 108 12.48 4.51 -2.57
N SER A 109 13.34 4.18 -3.52
CA SER A 109 12.96 4.19 -4.94
C SER A 109 13.81 3.23 -5.76
N ASP A 110 13.28 2.85 -6.90
CA ASP A 110 14.03 2.08 -7.87
C ASP A 110 15.19 2.88 -8.47
N LYS A 111 16.19 2.15 -8.96
CA LYS A 111 17.31 2.74 -9.67
C LYS A 111 16.88 3.11 -11.08
N THR A 112 17.34 4.27 -11.54
CA THR A 112 17.11 4.72 -12.91
C THR A 112 17.57 3.68 -13.92
N VAL A 113 16.69 3.37 -14.87
CA VAL A 113 16.95 2.44 -15.97
C VAL A 113 17.60 3.20 -17.12
N ASP A 114 18.81 2.80 -17.50
CA ASP A 114 19.47 3.31 -18.69
C ASP A 114 19.05 2.50 -19.93
N TRP A 115 18.00 2.97 -20.60
CA TRP A 115 17.44 2.35 -21.80
C TRP A 115 18.43 2.27 -22.97
N ASN A 116 19.48 3.11 -23.00
CA ASN A 116 20.48 3.05 -24.06
C ASN A 116 21.43 1.85 -23.90
N ASN A 117 21.55 1.32 -22.68
CA ASN A 117 22.54 0.30 -22.31
C ASN A 117 21.88 -0.98 -21.75
N ILE A 118 20.72 -1.36 -22.29
CA ILE A 118 20.04 -2.60 -21.92
C ILE A 118 20.71 -3.81 -22.58
N THR A 119 21.16 -4.74 -21.73
CA THR A 119 21.81 -6.00 -22.17
C THR A 119 20.88 -7.21 -22.13
N ASP A 120 19.77 -7.13 -21.39
CA ASP A 120 18.76 -8.18 -21.31
C ASP A 120 18.04 -8.35 -22.67
N PRO A 121 18.16 -9.52 -23.33
CA PRO A 121 17.50 -9.78 -24.61
C PRO A 121 15.98 -9.60 -24.59
N GLY A 122 15.32 -9.88 -23.46
CA GLY A 122 13.87 -9.72 -23.32
C GLY A 122 13.44 -8.26 -23.29
N LEU A 123 14.31 -7.38 -22.80
CA LEU A 123 14.04 -5.93 -22.69
C LEU A 123 14.58 -5.14 -23.86
N LYS A 124 15.55 -5.68 -24.61
CA LYS A 124 16.17 -4.98 -25.74
C LYS A 124 15.15 -4.56 -26.81
N GLY A 125 14.17 -5.42 -27.10
CA GLY A 125 13.09 -5.10 -28.05
C GLY A 125 12.16 -3.98 -27.56
N ILE A 126 11.94 -3.90 -26.26
CA ILE A 126 11.11 -2.86 -25.62
C ILE A 126 11.92 -1.55 -25.52
N ALA A 127 13.21 -1.61 -25.22
CA ALA A 127 14.10 -0.46 -25.08
C ALA A 127 14.12 0.43 -26.34
N ASP A 128 14.28 -0.16 -27.53
CA ASP A 128 14.27 0.59 -28.79
C ASP A 128 12.95 1.32 -29.04
N ARG A 129 11.82 0.75 -28.59
CA ARG A 129 10.49 1.35 -28.69
C ARG A 129 10.30 2.46 -27.67
N ILE A 130 10.76 2.25 -26.44
CA ILE A 130 10.74 3.24 -25.37
C ILE A 130 11.51 4.50 -25.79
N LEU A 131 12.71 4.33 -26.33
CA LEU A 131 13.56 5.44 -26.81
C LEU A 131 12.96 6.19 -28.01
N LYS A 132 12.06 5.56 -28.77
CA LYS A 132 11.31 6.18 -29.87
C LYS A 132 10.02 6.86 -29.42
N GLY A 133 9.69 6.78 -28.13
CA GLY A 133 8.45 7.35 -27.58
C GLY A 133 7.20 6.52 -27.90
N ASP A 134 7.33 5.20 -28.01
CA ASP A 134 6.17 4.31 -28.12
C ASP A 134 5.49 4.15 -26.75
N THR A 135 4.33 4.77 -26.56
CA THR A 135 3.57 4.74 -25.30
C THR A 135 3.04 3.36 -24.96
N ASP A 136 2.76 2.49 -25.95
CA ASP A 136 2.38 1.10 -25.70
C ASP A 136 3.55 0.34 -25.05
N ALA A 137 4.79 0.67 -25.44
CA ALA A 137 5.98 0.09 -24.80
C ALA A 137 6.17 0.57 -23.35
N TYR A 138 5.67 1.77 -23.01
CA TYR A 138 5.69 2.28 -21.63
C TYR A 138 4.73 1.46 -20.75
N LEU A 139 3.51 1.22 -21.22
CA LEU A 139 2.54 0.39 -20.51
C LEU A 139 3.01 -1.08 -20.42
N GLU A 140 3.62 -1.60 -21.48
CA GLU A 140 4.18 -2.96 -21.49
C GLU A 140 5.28 -3.13 -20.44
N VAL A 141 6.21 -2.17 -20.32
CA VAL A 141 7.28 -2.28 -19.31
C VAL A 141 6.77 -2.08 -17.89
N ILE A 142 5.80 -1.18 -17.68
CA ILE A 142 5.15 -1.00 -16.38
C ILE A 142 4.49 -2.32 -15.95
N ALA A 143 3.75 -2.98 -16.85
CA ALA A 143 3.11 -4.26 -16.57
C ALA A 143 4.13 -5.39 -16.33
N LEU A 144 5.32 -5.32 -16.95
CA LEU A 144 6.38 -6.32 -16.77
C LEU A 144 7.19 -6.12 -15.48
N ARG A 145 7.42 -4.86 -15.09
CA ARG A 145 8.28 -4.47 -13.96
C ARG A 145 7.52 -4.24 -12.67
N GLU A 146 6.22 -3.97 -12.75
CA GLU A 146 5.33 -3.70 -11.62
C GLU A 146 5.96 -2.71 -10.61
N PRO A 147 6.37 -1.49 -11.06
CA PRO A 147 7.17 -0.56 -10.24
C PRO A 147 6.44 -0.03 -9.00
N PHE A 148 5.15 -0.30 -8.86
CA PHE A 148 4.30 0.14 -7.76
C PHE A 148 3.76 -1.03 -6.92
N GLU A 149 4.28 -2.25 -7.10
CA GLU A 149 3.82 -3.44 -6.37
C GLU A 149 3.89 -3.25 -4.85
N ASP A 150 4.98 -2.64 -4.36
CA ASP A 150 5.21 -2.32 -2.95
C ASP A 150 4.25 -1.23 -2.42
N LEU A 151 3.60 -0.48 -3.30
CA LEU A 151 2.64 0.56 -2.95
C LEU A 151 1.20 0.05 -2.80
N VAL A 152 0.92 -1.20 -3.18
CA VAL A 152 -0.42 -1.79 -3.07
C VAL A 152 -0.88 -1.96 -1.61
N ASP A 153 0.06 -2.04 -0.67
CA ASP A 153 -0.25 -2.05 0.77
C ASP A 153 -0.66 -0.65 1.29
N TYR A 154 -0.28 0.39 0.54
CA TYR A 154 -0.51 1.79 0.87
C TYR A 154 -1.60 2.42 0.00
N GLY A 155 -1.97 1.83 -1.15
CA GLY A 155 -3.03 2.31 -2.04
C GLY A 155 -3.71 1.17 -2.79
N SER A 156 -4.81 1.43 -3.48
CA SER A 156 -5.42 0.48 -4.42
C SER A 156 -5.42 1.01 -5.83
N GLU A 157 -5.52 0.08 -6.78
CA GLU A 157 -6.02 0.32 -8.14
C GLU A 157 -5.29 1.49 -8.82
N PHE A 158 -4.06 1.19 -9.25
CA PHE A 158 -3.30 2.11 -10.08
C PHE A 158 -3.88 2.13 -11.48
N GLU A 159 -4.45 3.25 -11.88
CA GLU A 159 -4.82 3.51 -13.27
C GLU A 159 -3.72 4.35 -13.90
N ILE A 160 -3.13 3.84 -14.98
CA ILE A 160 -1.95 4.43 -15.60
C ILE A 160 -2.29 4.72 -17.06
N GLY A 161 -2.09 5.97 -17.46
CA GLY A 161 -2.38 6.46 -18.81
C GLY A 161 -1.23 7.26 -19.38
N THR A 162 -1.07 7.18 -20.69
CA THR A 162 -0.20 8.08 -21.45
C THR A 162 -0.63 8.10 -22.92
N ASP A 163 -0.80 9.30 -23.46
CA ASP A 163 -1.04 9.57 -24.88
C ASP A 163 0.08 10.44 -25.50
N ASP A 164 0.95 10.99 -24.64
CA ASP A 164 2.11 11.81 -24.97
C ASP A 164 3.37 11.12 -24.42
N PRO A 165 4.38 10.79 -25.26
CA PRO A 165 5.61 10.14 -24.81
C PRO A 165 6.42 10.95 -23.79
N SER A 166 6.12 12.24 -23.64
CA SER A 166 6.74 13.10 -22.63
C SER A 166 6.01 13.10 -21.28
N LYS A 167 4.83 12.47 -21.18
CA LYS A 167 3.96 12.53 -20.00
C LYS A 167 3.47 11.15 -19.56
N LEU A 168 3.25 11.01 -18.27
CA LEU A 168 2.60 9.87 -17.67
C LEU A 168 1.58 10.36 -16.64
N GLU A 169 0.39 9.80 -16.68
CA GLU A 169 -0.67 10.10 -15.72
C GLU A 169 -0.98 8.84 -14.90
N ILE A 170 -1.06 9.01 -13.59
CA ILE A 170 -1.27 7.90 -12.65
C ILE A 170 -2.33 8.32 -11.63
N GLU A 171 -3.40 7.55 -11.54
CA GLU A 171 -4.39 7.63 -10.46
C GLU A 171 -4.21 6.45 -9.50
N PHE A 172 -4.35 6.70 -8.20
CA PHE A 172 -4.41 5.64 -7.18
C PHE A 172 -5.43 5.97 -6.10
N ASP A 173 -6.13 4.94 -5.63
CA ASP A 173 -7.09 5.04 -4.54
C ASP A 173 -6.38 5.02 -3.17
N ILE A 174 -6.73 5.98 -2.32
CA ILE A 174 -6.25 6.12 -0.95
C ILE A 174 -6.93 5.07 -0.05
N LYS A 175 -6.15 4.40 0.81
CA LYS A 175 -6.64 3.40 1.78
C LYS A 175 -6.54 3.86 3.23
N ALA A 176 -6.87 5.12 3.51
CA ALA A 176 -6.62 5.74 4.82
C ALA A 176 -7.23 4.97 6.00
N GLU A 177 -8.40 4.34 5.83
CA GLU A 177 -9.05 3.55 6.89
C GLU A 177 -8.32 2.24 7.23
N GLU A 178 -7.61 1.65 6.27
CA GLU A 178 -6.87 0.40 6.44
C GLU A 178 -5.40 0.64 6.81
N THR A 179 -4.83 1.73 6.28
CA THR A 179 -3.41 2.06 6.38
C THR A 179 -3.08 2.89 7.62
N ILE A 180 -3.97 3.79 8.05
CA ILE A 180 -3.67 4.74 9.14
C ILE A 180 -4.27 4.24 10.46
N PRO A 181 -3.47 4.09 11.53
CA PRO A 181 -4.01 3.71 12.83
C PRO A 181 -4.92 4.81 13.40
N VAL A 182 -5.99 4.41 14.09
CA VAL A 182 -6.89 5.34 14.81
C VAL A 182 -6.47 5.58 16.25
N LYS A 183 -5.54 4.78 16.77
CA LYS A 183 -5.04 4.85 18.15
C LYS A 183 -3.53 5.04 18.18
N SER A 184 -3.07 5.84 19.13
CA SER A 184 -1.66 6.03 19.45
C SER A 184 -1.23 5.12 20.58
N LEU A 185 -0.07 4.48 20.43
CA LEU A 185 0.60 3.71 21.48
C LEU A 185 1.75 4.52 22.09
N SER A 186 1.92 4.41 23.40
CA SER A 186 3.01 5.06 24.15
C SER A 186 3.30 4.30 25.44
N LEU A 187 4.45 4.56 26.07
CA LEU A 187 4.74 4.06 27.42
C LEU A 187 4.34 5.10 28.47
N THR A 188 3.73 4.63 29.56
CA THR A 188 3.58 5.43 30.79
C THR A 188 4.93 5.62 31.47
N SER A 189 5.02 6.57 32.40
CA SER A 189 6.21 6.76 33.25
C SER A 189 6.60 5.51 34.06
N ALA A 190 5.68 4.56 34.23
CA ALA A 190 5.92 3.26 34.87
C ALA A 190 6.28 2.13 33.89
N GLY A 191 6.51 2.42 32.60
CA GLY A 191 6.88 1.44 31.57
C GLY A 191 5.73 0.55 31.07
N LYS A 192 4.48 0.86 31.43
CA LYS A 192 3.30 0.13 30.95
C LYS A 192 2.77 0.73 29.65
N LEU A 193 2.22 -0.11 28.77
CA LEU A 193 1.54 0.31 27.55
C LEU A 193 0.34 1.23 27.86
N ALA A 194 0.31 2.38 27.21
CA ALA A 194 -0.84 3.27 27.14
C ALA A 194 -1.33 3.38 25.70
N GLU A 195 -2.63 3.19 25.53
CA GLU A 195 -3.34 3.27 24.25
C GLU A 195 -4.39 4.38 24.36
N LYS A 196 -4.39 5.31 23.41
CA LYS A 196 -5.32 6.43 23.36
C LYS A 196 -5.82 6.62 21.93
N GLU A 197 -7.08 7.03 21.79
CA GLU A 197 -7.59 7.49 20.50
C GLU A 197 -6.74 8.66 20.00
N MET A 198 -6.39 8.64 18.71
CA MET A 198 -5.67 9.74 18.09
C MET A 198 -6.56 10.97 18.04
N THR A 199 -5.93 12.14 18.15
CA THR A 199 -6.65 13.38 17.84
C THR A 199 -6.94 13.43 16.33
N LYS A 200 -8.05 14.05 15.94
CA LYS A 200 -8.37 14.26 14.51
C LYS A 200 -7.23 14.93 13.76
N ASN A 201 -6.59 15.92 14.40
CA ASN A 201 -5.45 16.62 13.80
C ASN A 201 -4.29 15.67 13.52
N ALA A 202 -3.91 14.82 14.48
CA ALA A 202 -2.82 13.87 14.29
C ALA A 202 -3.13 12.83 13.20
N TYR A 203 -4.39 12.36 13.12
CA TYR A 203 -4.84 11.45 12.07
C TYR A 203 -4.73 12.11 10.69
N TYR A 204 -5.26 13.33 10.52
CA TYR A 204 -5.25 14.01 9.23
C TYR A 204 -3.85 14.48 8.81
N GLU A 205 -3.00 14.90 9.74
CA GLU A 205 -1.59 15.21 9.44
C GLU A 205 -0.85 13.97 8.93
N LEU A 206 -1.02 12.82 9.61
CA LEU A 206 -0.44 11.56 9.14
C LEU A 206 -1.00 11.14 7.79
N MET A 207 -2.30 11.34 7.54
CA MET A 207 -2.91 11.11 6.23
C MET A 207 -2.28 11.99 5.16
N GLN A 208 -2.02 13.26 5.46
CA GLN A 208 -1.37 14.18 4.53
C GLN A 208 0.05 13.72 4.19
N ASP A 209 0.84 13.39 5.22
CA ASP A 209 2.22 12.89 5.05
C ASP A 209 2.23 11.65 4.17
N TYR A 210 1.38 10.66 4.48
CA TYR A 210 1.30 9.40 3.73
C TYR A 210 0.89 9.60 2.28
N VAL A 211 -0.20 10.34 2.01
CA VAL A 211 -0.68 10.55 0.63
C VAL A 211 0.39 11.28 -0.20
N CYS A 212 0.99 12.34 0.34
CA CYS A 212 2.02 13.09 -0.37
C CYS A 212 3.30 12.26 -0.58
N SER A 213 3.66 11.43 0.39
CA SER A 213 4.80 10.52 0.32
C SER A 213 4.60 9.46 -0.78
N VAL A 214 3.40 8.87 -0.88
CA VAL A 214 3.05 7.94 -1.96
C VAL A 214 3.09 8.63 -3.32
N MET A 215 2.54 9.84 -3.46
CA MET A 215 2.59 10.58 -4.72
C MET A 215 4.02 10.84 -5.20
N LEU A 216 4.91 11.25 -4.29
CA LEU A 216 6.32 11.46 -4.60
C LEU A 216 7.01 10.14 -4.99
N LYS A 217 6.71 9.06 -4.29
CA LYS A 217 7.23 7.72 -4.60
C LYS A 217 6.82 7.26 -6.00
N ILE A 218 5.55 7.39 -6.36
CA ILE A 218 5.02 7.10 -7.70
C ILE A 218 5.79 7.89 -8.76
N ALA A 219 5.98 9.20 -8.55
CA ALA A 219 6.73 10.04 -9.48
C ALA A 219 8.20 9.60 -9.59
N ARG A 220 8.85 9.27 -8.46
CA ARG A 220 10.24 8.76 -8.44
C ARG A 220 10.39 7.49 -9.26
N ASP A 221 9.56 6.48 -9.01
CA ASP A 221 9.67 5.19 -9.68
C ASP A 221 9.28 5.31 -11.17
N SER A 222 8.34 6.20 -11.50
CA SER A 222 8.01 6.56 -12.88
C SER A 222 9.20 7.17 -13.62
N PHE A 223 9.87 8.16 -13.02
CA PHE A 223 11.07 8.76 -13.60
C PHE A 223 12.28 7.82 -13.61
N ALA A 224 12.35 6.87 -12.67
CA ALA A 224 13.39 5.85 -12.69
C ALA A 224 13.17 4.88 -13.87
N LEU A 225 11.92 4.52 -14.15
CA LEU A 225 11.59 3.53 -15.16
C LEU A 225 11.48 4.09 -16.57
N LEU A 226 10.90 5.28 -16.77
CA LEU A 226 10.51 5.77 -18.09
C LEU A 226 11.16 7.10 -18.47
N PRO A 227 11.48 7.35 -19.75
CA PRO A 227 12.08 8.61 -20.20
C PRO A 227 11.06 9.75 -20.38
N VAL A 228 10.06 9.85 -19.49
CA VAL A 228 9.05 10.93 -19.49
C VAL A 228 9.56 12.21 -18.82
N ASN A 229 9.10 13.38 -19.25
CA ASN A 229 9.49 14.68 -18.69
C ASN A 229 8.53 15.16 -17.60
N GLU A 230 7.28 14.69 -17.62
CA GLU A 230 6.22 15.08 -16.70
C GLU A 230 5.50 13.83 -16.18
N VAL A 231 5.24 13.78 -14.88
CA VAL A 231 4.37 12.77 -14.27
C VAL A 231 3.27 13.50 -13.50
N THR A 232 2.02 13.24 -13.87
CA THR A 232 0.84 13.70 -13.15
C THR A 232 0.35 12.57 -12.25
N VAL A 233 0.13 12.87 -10.97
CA VAL A 233 -0.39 11.90 -10.00
C VAL A 233 -1.70 12.42 -9.39
N HIS A 234 -2.72 11.58 -9.39
CA HIS A 234 -4.01 11.80 -8.75
C HIS A 234 -4.17 10.81 -7.59
N ALA A 235 -4.46 11.34 -6.41
CA ALA A 235 -4.85 10.55 -5.25
C ALA A 235 -6.37 10.67 -5.09
N THR A 236 -7.08 9.55 -5.23
CA THR A 236 -8.55 9.47 -5.22
C THR A 236 -9.08 8.77 -3.98
N ASP A 237 -10.35 9.00 -3.69
CA ASP A 237 -11.09 8.28 -2.66
C ASP A 237 -12.57 8.17 -3.08
N VAL A 238 -13.29 7.23 -2.48
CA VAL A 238 -14.72 7.02 -2.71
C VAL A 238 -15.49 7.63 -1.55
N ILE A 239 -16.24 8.70 -1.84
CA ILE A 239 -16.98 9.46 -0.82
C ILE A 239 -18.47 9.41 -1.12
N LEU A 240 -19.27 9.21 -0.06
CA LEU A 240 -20.73 9.30 -0.15
C LEU A 240 -21.16 10.73 -0.53
N ASN A 241 -21.82 10.87 -1.68
CA ASN A 241 -22.50 12.10 -2.05
C ASN A 241 -23.87 12.15 -1.35
N PRO A 242 -24.09 13.06 -0.39
CA PRO A 242 -25.34 13.11 0.37
C PRO A 242 -26.54 13.58 -0.46
N ALA A 243 -26.32 14.24 -1.60
CA ALA A 243 -27.39 14.70 -2.48
C ALA A 243 -27.95 13.56 -3.34
N THR A 244 -27.08 12.67 -3.83
CA THR A 244 -27.48 11.51 -4.65
C THR A 244 -27.68 10.24 -3.83
N GLY A 245 -27.05 10.17 -2.64
CA GLY A 245 -27.01 8.98 -1.78
C GLY A 245 -26.08 7.88 -2.30
N ASN A 246 -25.30 8.16 -3.35
CA ASN A 246 -24.39 7.21 -3.97
C ASN A 246 -22.94 7.53 -3.58
N ASP A 247 -22.12 6.50 -3.59
CA ASP A 247 -20.68 6.62 -3.46
C ASP A 247 -20.10 7.13 -4.79
N GLU A 248 -19.28 8.18 -4.73
CA GLU A 248 -18.67 8.82 -5.89
C GLU A 248 -17.15 8.85 -5.70
N ARG A 249 -16.41 8.43 -6.74
CA ARG A 249 -14.95 8.58 -6.77
C ARG A 249 -14.62 10.05 -6.99
N VAL A 250 -13.76 10.60 -6.14
CA VAL A 250 -13.35 12.00 -6.17
C VAL A 250 -11.84 12.12 -6.04
N THR A 251 -11.25 13.10 -6.71
CA THR A 251 -9.84 13.46 -6.55
C THR A 251 -9.65 14.29 -5.28
N LEU A 252 -8.76 13.85 -4.39
CA LEU A 252 -8.40 14.57 -3.17
C LEU A 252 -7.12 15.40 -3.33
N VAL A 253 -6.18 14.88 -4.14
CA VAL A 253 -4.94 15.59 -4.50
C VAL A 253 -4.64 15.32 -5.97
N SER A 254 -4.25 16.35 -6.71
CA SER A 254 -3.68 16.22 -8.04
C SER A 254 -2.43 17.08 -8.13
N ALA A 255 -1.32 16.50 -8.60
CA ALA A 255 -0.06 17.22 -8.72
C ALA A 255 0.71 16.78 -9.96
N VAL A 256 1.47 17.72 -10.52
CA VAL A 256 2.24 17.54 -11.74
C VAL A 256 3.71 17.79 -11.43
N PHE A 257 4.52 16.76 -11.62
CA PHE A 257 5.95 16.78 -11.35
C PHE A 257 6.71 16.87 -12.68
N ASP A 258 7.55 17.89 -12.84
CA ASP A 258 8.50 17.94 -13.96
C ASP A 258 9.84 17.32 -13.54
N ARG A 259 10.41 16.49 -14.41
CA ARG A 259 11.65 15.75 -14.13
C ARG A 259 12.79 16.68 -13.69
N ALA A 260 12.97 17.79 -14.40
CA ALA A 260 14.12 18.68 -14.20
C ALA A 260 14.16 19.26 -12.78
N SER A 261 13.02 19.72 -12.25
CA SER A 261 12.92 20.20 -10.87
C SER A 261 12.92 19.05 -9.87
N PHE A 262 12.27 17.93 -10.22
CA PHE A 262 12.15 16.77 -9.35
C PHE A 262 13.49 16.10 -9.02
N GLU A 263 14.41 16.03 -9.98
CA GLU A 263 15.75 15.47 -9.80
C GLU A 263 16.66 16.32 -8.89
N GLN A 264 16.28 17.58 -8.60
CA GLN A 264 17.02 18.45 -7.67
C GLN A 264 16.64 18.24 -6.20
N ILE A 265 15.59 17.45 -5.93
CA ILE A 265 15.07 17.26 -4.57
C ILE A 265 15.98 16.33 -3.77
N ASN A 266 16.31 16.75 -2.54
CA ASN A 266 16.93 15.88 -1.55
C ASN A 266 15.86 15.16 -0.71
N PHE A 267 15.43 14.00 -1.20
CA PHE A 267 14.34 13.22 -0.61
C PHE A 267 14.59 12.74 0.83
N GLU A 268 15.83 12.75 1.32
CA GLU A 268 16.13 12.40 2.72
C GLU A 268 15.72 13.51 3.72
N ARG A 269 15.41 14.73 3.22
CA ARG A 269 15.29 15.93 4.06
C ARG A 269 14.04 16.76 3.78
N ILE A 270 13.12 16.27 2.97
CA ILE A 270 11.91 17.01 2.61
C ILE A 270 10.77 16.79 3.60
N ASP A 271 9.86 17.76 3.62
CA ASP A 271 8.47 17.53 4.03
C ASP A 271 7.66 17.16 2.78
N PRO A 272 7.04 15.96 2.71
CA PRO A 272 6.34 15.51 1.51
C PRO A 272 5.24 16.47 1.06
N SER A 273 4.50 17.03 2.01
CA SER A 273 3.34 17.87 1.70
C SER A 273 3.75 19.24 1.16
N GLU A 274 4.79 19.85 1.74
CA GLU A 274 5.35 21.10 1.24
C GLU A 274 6.05 20.89 -0.11
N THR A 275 6.73 19.77 -0.30
CA THR A 275 7.34 19.43 -1.60
C THR A 275 6.28 19.27 -2.68
N VAL A 276 5.21 18.49 -2.45
CA VAL A 276 4.11 18.36 -3.42
C VAL A 276 3.48 19.72 -3.73
N ARG A 277 3.27 20.58 -2.74
CA ARG A 277 2.75 21.96 -2.93
C ARG A 277 3.68 22.89 -3.71
N SER A 278 4.98 22.61 -3.73
CA SER A 278 5.95 23.42 -4.50
C SER A 278 5.81 23.21 -6.02
N PHE A 279 5.20 22.10 -6.43
CA PHE A 279 4.85 21.81 -7.82
C PHE A 279 3.47 22.37 -8.19
N ARG A 280 3.10 22.25 -9.48
CA ARG A 280 1.73 22.53 -9.94
C ARG A 280 0.78 21.52 -9.28
N CYS A 281 0.04 21.96 -8.26
CA CYS A 281 -0.73 21.10 -7.38
C CYS A 281 -2.09 21.70 -7.01
N ASN A 282 -3.13 20.87 -7.07
CA ASN A 282 -4.46 21.10 -6.52
C ASN A 282 -4.59 20.25 -5.24
N MET A 283 -4.62 20.91 -4.09
CA MET A 283 -4.74 20.26 -2.77
C MET A 283 -5.41 21.19 -1.76
N ASP A 284 -6.67 20.91 -1.41
CA ASP A 284 -7.38 21.54 -0.27
C ASP A 284 -7.28 20.63 0.95
N PHE A 285 -6.49 21.04 1.94
CA PHE A 285 -6.28 20.29 3.17
C PHE A 285 -6.46 21.19 4.39
N LYS A 286 -7.18 20.68 5.40
CA LYS A 286 -7.34 21.33 6.71
C LYS A 286 -7.06 20.33 7.80
N LYS A 287 -6.19 20.69 8.75
CA LYS A 287 -5.85 19.83 9.92
C LYS A 287 -7.07 19.33 10.69
N THR A 288 -8.19 20.05 10.65
CA THR A 288 -9.43 19.68 11.35
C THR A 288 -10.39 18.79 10.54
N LYS A 289 -10.20 18.69 9.21
CA LYS A 289 -11.13 18.01 8.29
C LYS A 289 -10.45 16.99 7.36
N GLY A 290 -9.13 17.06 7.19
CA GLY A 290 -8.40 16.30 6.18
C GLY A 290 -8.48 16.95 4.80
N PHE A 291 -8.36 16.12 3.76
CA PHE A 291 -8.52 16.53 2.38
C PHE A 291 -9.98 16.88 2.05
N SER A 292 -10.16 17.77 1.08
CA SER A 292 -11.45 18.03 0.43
C SER A 292 -11.31 17.81 -1.07
N PRO A 293 -12.39 17.42 -1.77
CA PRO A 293 -12.35 17.18 -3.21
C PRO A 293 -11.81 18.38 -3.99
N VAL A 294 -11.00 18.12 -4.99
CA VAL A 294 -10.40 19.10 -5.91
C VAL A 294 -10.61 18.67 -7.36
N ALA A 295 -10.42 19.61 -8.30
CA ALA A 295 -10.39 19.27 -9.72
C ALA A 295 -9.06 18.58 -10.08
N PRO A 296 -9.08 17.51 -10.90
CA PRO A 296 -7.86 16.95 -11.47
C PRO A 296 -7.16 17.98 -12.38
N ILE A 297 -5.82 17.95 -12.41
CA ILE A 297 -5.01 18.76 -13.32
C ILE A 297 -4.69 17.89 -14.53
N GLY A 298 -5.00 18.35 -15.74
CA GLY A 298 -4.57 17.68 -16.97
C GLY A 298 -5.68 17.06 -17.83
N GLU A 299 -6.96 17.21 -17.45
CA GLU A 299 -8.09 16.96 -18.35
C GLU A 299 -8.15 17.93 -19.54
#